data_AF-A0A2G9TX43-F1
#
_entry.id   AF-A0A2G9TX43-F1
#
_cell.length_a   1.000
_cell.length_b   1.000
_cell.length_c   1.000
_cell.angle_alpha   90.00
_cell.angle_beta   90.00
_cell.angle_gamma   90.00
#
_symmetry.space_group_name_H-M   'P 1'
#
loop_
_entity.id
_entity.type
_entity.pdbx_description
1 polymer ?
#
loop_
_entity_poly.entity_id
_entity_poly.type
_entity_poly.pdbx_seq_one_letter_code
_entity_poly.pdbx_strand_id
1 'polypeptide(L)'
;MIHRSQNYTNSSVHIRTENTNDEAPVFFPTRHYTAYVAEDAQGGTPVVQIQARDPDRDQVEYAFVDKDGMESYETSLFHIDKDTGLIKLRPGVQAADLLRNDSPYNLTVIARDDGSCCSKESPRHTALATVLIGIEDVNNNRPEFRDCASYGELAKIQEGVYKKNPPVIIKASFTTLELSRW
;
A
#
# COMPACT_ATOMS: atom_id res chain seq x y z
N MET A 1 -18.79 -58.69 58.93
CA MET A 1 -18.29 -57.65 58.00
C MET A 1 -19.49 -56.90 57.46
N ILE A 2 -19.52 -55.56 57.61
CA ILE A 2 -20.62 -54.71 57.11
C ILE A 2 -20.03 -53.88 55.97
N HIS A 3 -20.53 -54.05 54.74
CA HIS A 3 -20.17 -53.20 53.60
C HIS A 3 -21.05 -51.94 53.62
N ARG A 4 -20.45 -50.77 53.87
CA ARG A 4 -21.10 -49.47 53.60
C ARG A 4 -20.97 -49.16 52.11
N SER A 5 -22.09 -49.08 51.41
CA SER A 5 -22.16 -48.43 50.10
C SER A 5 -22.10 -46.92 50.30
N GLN A 6 -21.17 -46.24 49.64
CA GLN A 6 -21.15 -44.78 49.54
C GLN A 6 -21.94 -44.38 48.30
N ASN A 7 -23.00 -43.59 48.50
CA ASN A 7 -23.70 -42.94 47.41
C ASN A 7 -22.95 -41.66 47.05
N TYR A 8 -22.48 -41.56 45.82
CA TYR A 8 -21.96 -40.31 45.27
C TYR A 8 -22.97 -39.75 44.28
N THR A 9 -23.32 -38.48 44.43
CA THR A 9 -24.08 -37.73 43.44
C THR A 9 -23.13 -36.86 42.65
N ASN A 10 -23.07 -37.08 41.34
CA ASN A 10 -22.32 -36.21 40.44
C ASN A 10 -23.16 -34.98 40.12
N SER A 11 -22.52 -33.81 40.19
CA SER A 11 -23.07 -32.55 39.65
C SER A 11 -22.08 -32.00 38.63
N SER A 12 -22.58 -31.48 37.52
CA SER A 12 -21.77 -30.84 36.49
C SER A 12 -22.08 -29.36 36.44
N VAL A 13 -21.03 -28.54 36.45
CA VAL A 13 -21.10 -27.09 36.29
C VAL A 13 -20.51 -26.76 34.93
N HIS A 14 -21.27 -26.07 34.09
CA HIS A 14 -20.77 -25.50 32.84
C HIS A 14 -20.40 -24.05 33.07
N ILE A 15 -19.10 -23.75 33.02
CA ILE A 15 -18.58 -22.38 33.04
C ILE A 15 -18.44 -21.93 31.59
N ARG A 16 -19.04 -20.79 31.24
CA ARG A 16 -18.84 -20.12 29.95
C ARG A 16 -18.13 -18.79 30.21
N THR A 17 -17.09 -18.51 29.44
CA THR A 17 -16.45 -17.20 29.42
C THR A 17 -17.26 -16.26 28.55
N GLU A 18 -17.45 -15.02 29.02
CA GLU A 18 -17.99 -13.93 28.21
C GLU A 18 -16.83 -13.23 27.50
N ASN A 19 -17.07 -12.73 26.30
CA ASN A 19 -16.06 -11.94 25.60
C ASN A 19 -15.91 -10.58 26.27
N THR A 20 -14.68 -10.08 26.31
CA THR A 20 -14.33 -8.70 26.68
C THR A 20 -13.53 -8.08 25.53
N ASN A 21 -13.41 -6.74 25.49
CA ASN A 21 -12.52 -6.09 24.52
C ASN A 21 -11.15 -5.94 25.19
N ASP A 22 -10.37 -7.00 25.17
CA ASP A 22 -9.07 -7.10 25.84
C ASP A 22 -7.92 -7.39 24.88
N GLU A 23 -8.20 -7.61 23.62
CA GLU A 23 -7.23 -7.69 22.53
C GLU A 23 -7.22 -6.39 21.71
N ALA A 24 -6.11 -6.13 21.02
CA ALA A 24 -5.96 -4.95 20.16
C ALA A 24 -5.99 -5.33 18.68
N PRO A 25 -6.31 -4.38 17.77
CA PRO A 25 -6.26 -4.64 16.34
C PRO A 25 -4.88 -5.13 15.88
N VAL A 26 -4.84 -6.16 15.03
CA VAL A 26 -3.59 -6.73 14.49
C VAL A 26 -3.53 -6.54 12.99
N PHE A 27 -2.48 -5.89 12.49
CA PHE A 27 -2.23 -5.74 11.06
C PHE A 27 -1.82 -7.07 10.40
N PHE A 28 -2.37 -7.35 9.22
CA PHE A 28 -2.08 -8.55 8.42
C PHE A 28 -1.94 -8.22 6.94
N PRO A 29 -0.96 -8.81 6.21
CA PRO A 29 0.03 -9.78 6.67
C PRO A 29 1.22 -9.17 7.42
N THR A 30 1.32 -7.84 7.46
CA THR A 30 2.42 -7.09 8.07
C THR A 30 1.94 -5.74 8.57
N ARG A 31 2.67 -5.15 9.53
CA ARG A 31 2.49 -3.75 9.97
C ARG A 31 3.37 -2.76 9.18
N HIS A 32 4.17 -3.25 8.24
CA HIS A 32 5.07 -2.46 7.41
C HIS A 32 4.69 -2.65 5.94
N TYR A 33 4.10 -1.62 5.35
CA TYR A 33 3.63 -1.62 3.96
C TYR A 33 4.57 -0.79 3.11
N THR A 34 4.83 -1.27 1.89
CA THR A 34 5.51 -0.51 0.84
C THR A 34 4.62 -0.47 -0.38
N ALA A 35 4.46 0.71 -0.95
CA ALA A 35 3.67 0.92 -2.15
C ALA A 35 4.35 1.93 -3.07
N TYR A 36 3.93 1.93 -4.33
CA TYR A 36 4.44 2.84 -5.34
C TYR A 36 3.29 3.48 -6.10
N VAL A 37 3.50 4.73 -6.49
CA VAL A 37 2.55 5.50 -7.29
C VAL A 37 3.30 6.04 -8.50
N ALA A 38 2.70 5.91 -9.68
CA ALA A 38 3.23 6.51 -10.90
C ALA A 38 3.36 8.04 -10.74
N GLU A 39 4.46 8.62 -11.22
CA GLU A 39 4.68 10.07 -11.15
C GLU A 39 3.59 10.90 -11.86
N ASP A 40 2.91 10.32 -12.85
CA ASP A 40 1.83 10.96 -13.62
C ASP A 40 0.43 10.61 -13.09
N ALA A 41 0.34 9.93 -11.94
CA ALA A 41 -0.92 9.56 -11.31
C ALA A 41 -1.77 10.79 -10.95
N GLN A 42 -3.09 10.64 -11.12
CA GLN A 42 -4.06 11.70 -10.84
C GLN A 42 -4.70 11.53 -9.46
N GLY A 43 -5.20 12.62 -8.90
CA GLY A 43 -6.00 12.59 -7.67
C GLY A 43 -7.13 11.55 -7.73
N GLY A 44 -7.31 10.82 -6.63
CA GLY A 44 -8.24 9.68 -6.54
C GLY A 44 -7.61 8.32 -6.89
N THR A 45 -6.38 8.27 -7.40
CA THR A 45 -5.68 7.01 -7.69
C THR A 45 -5.53 6.16 -6.41
N PRO A 46 -5.97 4.89 -6.39
CA PRO A 46 -5.74 3.99 -5.27
C PRO A 46 -4.26 3.62 -5.18
N VAL A 47 -3.71 3.66 -3.96
CA VAL A 47 -2.28 3.43 -3.72
C VAL A 47 -2.05 2.08 -3.04
N VAL A 48 -2.63 1.90 -1.85
CA VAL A 48 -2.49 0.68 -1.06
C VAL A 48 -3.67 0.52 -0.13
N GLN A 49 -4.09 -0.71 0.09
CA GLN A 49 -5.06 -1.04 1.13
C GLN A 49 -4.35 -1.70 2.29
N ILE A 50 -4.42 -1.09 3.46
CA ILE A 50 -3.94 -1.71 4.69
C ILE A 50 -5.06 -2.51 5.33
N GLN A 51 -4.70 -3.51 6.13
CA GLN A 51 -5.68 -4.33 6.82
C GLN A 51 -5.21 -4.64 8.24
N ALA A 52 -6.08 -4.37 9.19
CA ALA A 52 -6.04 -4.87 10.55
C ALA A 52 -7.33 -5.62 10.87
N ARG A 53 -7.24 -6.55 11.81
CA ARG A 53 -8.38 -7.30 12.34
C ARG A 53 -8.29 -7.31 13.84
N ASP A 54 -9.42 -7.11 14.48
CA ASP A 54 -9.52 -7.27 15.91
C ASP A 54 -9.81 -8.73 16.29
N PRO A 55 -9.02 -9.37 17.17
CA PRO A 55 -9.30 -10.72 17.66
C PRO A 55 -10.66 -10.87 18.37
N ASP A 56 -11.13 -9.81 19.03
CA ASP A 56 -12.43 -9.74 19.72
C ASP A 56 -13.59 -9.50 18.73
N ARG A 57 -13.25 -9.32 17.45
CA ARG A 57 -14.14 -9.13 16.29
C ARG A 57 -14.85 -7.78 16.28
N ASP A 58 -14.31 -6.81 17.01
CA ASP A 58 -14.67 -5.41 16.91
C ASP A 58 -14.44 -4.84 15.51
N GLN A 59 -15.18 -3.78 15.20
CA GLN A 59 -14.95 -3.05 13.97
C GLN A 59 -13.68 -2.21 14.10
N VAL A 60 -12.83 -2.25 13.08
CA VAL A 60 -11.57 -1.50 13.05
C VAL A 60 -11.70 -0.27 12.16
N GLU A 61 -11.39 0.91 12.70
CA GLU A 61 -11.28 2.16 11.96
C GLU A 61 -9.81 2.58 11.77
N TYR A 62 -9.51 3.26 10.67
CA TYR A 62 -8.17 3.69 10.29
C TYR A 62 -8.02 5.21 10.17
N ALA A 63 -6.87 5.75 10.57
CA ALA A 63 -6.49 7.15 10.36
C ALA A 63 -4.97 7.32 10.22
N PHE A 64 -4.52 8.40 9.61
CA PHE A 64 -3.11 8.81 9.71
C PHE A 64 -2.83 9.43 11.07
N VAL A 65 -1.60 9.27 11.56
CA VAL A 65 -1.11 9.91 12.78
C VAL A 65 0.10 10.76 12.42
N ASP A 66 0.07 12.04 12.79
CA ASP A 66 1.22 12.93 12.63
C ASP A 66 2.24 12.77 13.77
N LYS A 67 3.34 13.53 13.69
CA LYS A 67 4.42 13.51 14.68
C LYS A 67 3.99 13.96 16.09
N ASP A 68 2.90 14.71 16.18
CA ASP A 68 2.36 15.27 17.42
C ASP A 68 1.25 14.36 18.00
N GLY A 69 0.97 13.24 17.32
CA GLY A 69 -0.04 12.26 17.72
C GLY A 69 -1.47 12.65 17.30
N MET A 70 -1.64 13.66 16.44
CA MET A 70 -2.96 14.03 15.93
C MET A 70 -3.39 13.09 14.81
N GLU A 71 -4.67 12.70 14.87
CA GLU A 71 -5.28 11.83 13.89
C GLU A 71 -5.98 12.63 12.79
N SER A 72 -5.81 12.17 11.55
CA SER A 72 -6.46 12.75 10.38
C SER A 72 -6.72 11.68 9.34
N TYR A 73 -7.81 11.82 8.57
CA TYR A 73 -8.07 10.97 7.41
C TYR A 73 -7.32 11.46 6.16
N GLU A 74 -6.63 12.60 6.26
CA GLU A 74 -5.98 13.26 5.12
C GLU A 74 -4.60 13.81 5.49
N THR A 75 -3.68 13.72 4.53
CA THR A 75 -2.42 14.46 4.51
C THR A 75 -2.45 15.52 3.40
N SER A 76 -1.31 16.10 3.04
CA SER A 76 -1.24 16.97 1.86
C SER A 76 -1.59 16.22 0.56
N LEU A 77 -1.22 14.94 0.45
CA LEU A 77 -1.34 14.17 -0.80
C LEU A 77 -2.26 12.96 -0.70
N PHE A 78 -2.44 12.39 0.49
CA PHE A 78 -3.11 11.10 0.66
C PHE A 78 -4.39 11.22 1.50
N HIS A 79 -5.37 10.40 1.18
CA HIS A 79 -6.59 10.19 1.96
C HIS A 79 -6.68 8.71 2.33
N ILE A 80 -7.08 8.40 3.56
CA ILE A 80 -7.38 7.04 4.00
C ILE A 80 -8.86 6.90 4.28
N ASP A 81 -9.48 5.90 3.66
CA ASP A 81 -10.85 5.51 3.97
C ASP A 81 -10.90 4.81 5.33
N LYS A 82 -11.68 5.39 6.25
CA LYS A 82 -11.70 4.99 7.66
C LYS A 82 -12.14 3.56 7.90
N ASP A 83 -12.97 2.98 7.01
CA ASP A 83 -13.59 1.68 7.23
C ASP A 83 -12.85 0.57 6.46
N THR A 84 -12.26 0.91 5.31
CA THR A 84 -11.63 -0.07 4.41
C THR A 84 -10.11 -0.08 4.50
N GLY A 85 -9.49 0.95 5.09
CA GLY A 85 -8.03 1.13 5.11
C GLY A 85 -7.44 1.44 3.73
N LEU A 86 -8.26 1.84 2.76
CA LEU A 86 -7.80 2.15 1.41
C LEU A 86 -7.19 3.56 1.38
N ILE A 87 -5.88 3.62 1.14
CA ILE A 87 -5.13 4.85 0.93
C ILE A 87 -5.15 5.20 -0.55
N LYS A 88 -5.56 6.43 -0.87
CA LYS A 88 -5.62 7.00 -2.22
C LYS A 88 -4.94 8.36 -2.28
N LEU A 89 -4.58 8.80 -3.47
CA LEU A 89 -4.27 10.22 -3.70
C LEU A 89 -5.53 11.07 -3.45
N ARG A 90 -5.37 12.22 -2.82
CA ARG A 90 -6.47 13.16 -2.58
C ARG A 90 -7.02 13.68 -3.91
N PRO A 91 -8.33 13.95 -4.00
CA PRO A 91 -8.90 14.68 -5.13
C PRO A 91 -8.15 16.01 -5.32
N GLY A 92 -7.77 16.32 -6.56
CA GLY A 92 -7.05 17.55 -6.90
C GLY A 92 -5.51 17.46 -6.89
N VAL A 93 -4.93 16.37 -6.39
CA VAL A 93 -3.49 16.09 -6.54
C VAL A 93 -3.16 15.90 -8.02
N GLN A 94 -2.09 16.56 -8.47
CA GLN A 94 -1.58 16.49 -9.84
C GLN A 94 -0.17 15.89 -9.85
N ALA A 95 0.30 15.45 -11.02
CA ALA A 95 1.65 14.91 -11.22
C ALA A 95 2.75 15.82 -10.63
N ALA A 96 2.62 17.14 -10.80
CA ALA A 96 3.57 18.12 -10.28
C ALA A 96 3.70 18.08 -8.73
N ASP A 97 2.65 17.69 -8.02
CA ASP A 97 2.69 17.55 -6.56
C ASP A 97 3.45 16.29 -6.12
N LEU A 98 3.47 15.25 -6.95
CA LEU A 98 4.17 13.99 -6.69
C LEU A 98 5.68 14.09 -6.97
N LEU A 99 6.07 14.96 -7.90
CA LEU A 99 7.46 15.22 -8.28
C LEU A 99 8.27 16.03 -7.24
N ARG A 100 7.71 16.31 -6.06
CA ARG A 100 8.43 16.96 -4.96
C ARG A 100 9.47 15.98 -4.38
N ASN A 101 10.62 16.49 -3.93
CA ASN A 101 11.72 15.69 -3.31
C ASN A 101 11.37 15.10 -1.93
N ASP A 102 10.08 14.91 -1.63
CA ASP A 102 9.56 14.35 -0.39
C ASP A 102 9.35 12.82 -0.49
N SER A 103 9.57 12.23 -1.68
CA SER A 103 9.55 10.79 -1.92
C SER A 103 10.83 10.11 -1.39
N PRO A 104 10.74 8.99 -0.65
CA PRO A 104 9.50 8.27 -0.33
C PRO A 104 8.75 8.90 0.86
N TYR A 105 7.41 8.93 0.76
CA TYR A 105 6.53 9.40 1.82
C TYR A 105 6.38 8.33 2.90
N ASN A 106 6.73 8.68 4.15
CA ASN A 106 6.61 7.79 5.29
C ASN A 106 5.39 8.17 6.14
N LEU A 107 4.33 7.37 6.04
CA LEU A 107 3.06 7.59 6.73
C LEU A 107 2.92 6.63 7.92
N THR A 108 2.49 7.16 9.07
CA THR A 108 2.07 6.35 10.21
C THR A 108 0.56 6.23 10.17
N VAL A 109 0.05 5.01 10.27
CA VAL A 109 -1.39 4.73 10.31
C VAL A 109 -1.74 4.07 11.63
N ILE A 110 -2.81 4.53 12.26
CA ILE A 110 -3.44 3.89 13.42
C ILE A 110 -4.66 3.07 12.98
N ALA A 111 -4.79 1.88 13.55
CA ALA A 111 -5.99 1.07 13.55
C ALA A 111 -6.57 1.07 14.96
N ARG A 112 -7.88 1.27 15.10
CA ARG A 112 -8.59 1.35 16.38
C ARG A 112 -9.85 0.50 16.37
N ASP A 113 -10.07 -0.31 17.40
CA ASP A 113 -11.34 -1.00 17.59
C ASP A 113 -12.44 -0.06 18.11
N ASP A 114 -13.70 -0.43 17.88
CA ASP A 114 -14.85 0.33 18.35
C ASP A 114 -15.32 -0.08 19.75
N GLY A 115 -14.84 -1.21 20.28
CA GLY A 115 -15.18 -1.80 21.58
C GLY A 115 -16.61 -2.33 21.66
N SER A 116 -17.21 -2.67 20.52
CA SER A 116 -18.60 -3.11 20.37
C SER A 116 -18.85 -4.60 20.56
N CYS A 117 -17.82 -5.46 20.66
CA CYS A 117 -17.94 -6.92 20.80
C CYS A 117 -18.81 -7.36 21.97
N CYS A 118 -18.93 -6.49 22.97
CA CYS A 118 -19.23 -6.85 24.32
C CYS A 118 -20.19 -5.81 24.92
N SER A 119 -21.20 -6.24 25.67
CA SER A 119 -22.34 -5.42 26.12
C SER A 119 -22.03 -4.39 27.22
N LYS A 120 -20.76 -4.00 27.39
CA LYS A 120 -20.31 -2.98 28.34
C LYS A 120 -19.42 -1.99 27.59
N GLU A 121 -19.45 -0.72 28.02
CA GLU A 121 -18.43 0.24 27.63
C GLU A 121 -17.05 -0.33 27.98
N SER A 122 -16.32 -0.74 26.96
CA SER A 122 -14.96 -1.24 27.09
C SER A 122 -13.96 -0.20 26.59
N PRO A 123 -12.76 -0.12 27.18
CA PRO A 123 -11.68 0.67 26.61
C PRO A 123 -11.41 0.24 25.17
N ARG A 124 -11.14 1.20 24.29
CA ARG A 124 -10.71 0.92 22.92
C ARG A 124 -9.22 0.73 22.86
N HIS A 125 -8.76 -0.21 22.05
CA HIS A 125 -7.34 -0.46 21.81
C HIS A 125 -6.93 0.01 20.42
N THR A 126 -5.63 0.10 20.22
CA THR A 126 -5.05 0.66 19.01
C THR A 126 -3.76 -0.05 18.62
N ALA A 127 -3.48 -0.11 17.33
CA ALA A 127 -2.19 -0.54 16.79
C ALA A 127 -1.69 0.42 15.71
N LEU A 128 -0.37 0.47 15.54
CA LEU A 128 0.27 1.33 14.54
C LEU A 128 0.90 0.50 13.42
N ALA A 129 0.81 1.02 12.19
CA ALA A 129 1.48 0.55 11.00
C ALA A 129 2.27 1.68 10.33
N THR A 130 3.32 1.30 9.60
CA THR A 130 4.12 2.20 8.78
C THR A 130 3.84 1.91 7.31
N VAL A 131 3.58 2.95 6.52
CA VAL A 131 3.34 2.85 5.08
C VAL A 131 4.35 3.74 4.36
N LEU A 132 5.26 3.11 3.62
CA LEU A 132 6.25 3.80 2.79
C LEU A 132 5.76 3.86 1.34
N ILE A 133 5.54 5.06 0.83
CA ILE A 133 5.03 5.29 -0.53
C ILE A 133 6.11 5.93 -1.39
N GLY A 134 6.64 5.20 -2.35
CA GLY A 134 7.55 5.71 -3.37
C GLY A 134 6.81 6.27 -4.58
N ILE A 135 7.45 7.20 -5.29
CA ILE A 135 7.02 7.63 -6.62
C ILE A 135 7.88 6.92 -7.66
N GLU A 136 7.25 6.23 -8.61
CA GLU A 136 7.92 5.56 -9.72
C GLU A 136 7.84 6.42 -10.98
N ASP A 137 8.99 6.61 -11.61
CA ASP A 137 9.13 7.22 -12.94
C ASP A 137 8.37 6.37 -13.99
N VAL A 138 7.53 7.03 -14.79
CA VAL A 138 6.82 6.36 -15.86
C VAL A 138 7.58 6.63 -17.14
N ASN A 139 8.13 5.59 -17.76
CA ASN A 139 8.82 5.74 -19.04
C ASN A 139 7.83 6.05 -20.17
N ASN A 140 7.44 7.32 -20.27
CA ASN A 140 6.57 7.89 -21.29
C ASN A 140 7.32 8.23 -22.59
N ASN A 141 8.61 7.88 -22.68
CA ASN A 141 9.43 8.21 -23.85
C ASN A 141 9.37 7.09 -24.90
N ARG A 142 8.59 7.33 -25.95
CA ARG A 142 8.68 6.53 -27.18
C ARG A 142 10.09 6.71 -27.79
N PRO A 143 10.72 5.65 -28.32
CA PRO A 143 11.96 5.79 -29.06
C PRO A 143 11.78 6.74 -30.24
N GLU A 144 12.67 7.72 -30.41
CA GLU A 144 12.61 8.65 -31.53
C GLU A 144 13.74 8.40 -32.53
N PHE A 145 13.36 8.20 -33.79
CA PHE A 145 14.25 8.14 -34.93
C PHE A 145 14.55 9.58 -35.39
N ARG A 146 15.55 10.22 -34.77
CA ARG A 146 15.82 11.67 -34.97
C ARG A 146 16.26 12.02 -36.39
N ASP A 147 16.77 11.05 -37.14
CA ASP A 147 17.41 11.29 -38.43
C ASP A 147 16.76 10.47 -39.56
N CYS A 148 15.43 10.56 -39.65
CA CYS A 148 14.61 9.81 -40.62
C CYS A 148 15.12 9.88 -42.06
N ALA A 149 15.69 11.01 -42.47
CA ALA A 149 16.22 11.21 -43.80
C ALA A 149 17.54 10.44 -44.04
N SER A 150 18.40 10.28 -43.03
CA SER A 150 19.69 9.61 -43.18
C SER A 150 19.56 8.09 -43.18
N TYR A 151 18.58 7.54 -42.46
CA TYR A 151 18.31 6.10 -42.42
C TYR A 151 18.01 5.50 -43.80
N GLY A 152 17.27 6.24 -44.64
CA GLY A 152 16.99 5.82 -46.00
C GLY A 152 18.23 5.71 -46.87
N GLU A 153 19.26 6.52 -46.63
CA GLU A 153 20.55 6.46 -47.34
C GLU A 153 21.49 5.40 -46.76
N LEU A 154 21.52 5.24 -45.44
CA LEU A 154 22.37 4.28 -44.73
C LEU A 154 21.90 2.82 -44.91
N ALA A 155 20.60 2.60 -45.08
CA ALA A 155 20.02 1.26 -45.27
C ALA A 155 20.03 0.79 -46.75
N LYS A 156 20.81 1.43 -47.62
CA LYS A 156 20.98 1.00 -49.02
C LYS A 156 22.14 0.01 -49.13
N ILE A 157 21.85 -1.19 -49.65
CA ILE A 157 22.87 -2.18 -50.02
C ILE A 157 22.87 -2.32 -51.55
N GLN A 158 24.05 -2.21 -52.15
CA GLN A 158 24.21 -2.41 -53.58
C GLN A 158 23.95 -3.88 -53.95
N GLU A 159 23.22 -4.09 -55.05
CA GLU A 159 22.90 -5.43 -55.55
C GLU A 159 24.18 -6.27 -55.75
N GLY A 160 24.16 -7.51 -55.24
CA GLY A 160 25.30 -8.43 -55.28
C GLY A 160 26.28 -8.37 -54.10
N VAL A 161 26.19 -7.36 -53.21
CA VAL A 161 27.11 -7.19 -52.05
C VAL A 161 26.57 -7.83 -50.76
N TYR A 162 25.28 -8.16 -50.73
CA TYR A 162 24.56 -8.69 -49.54
C TYR A 162 25.06 -10.04 -49.01
N LYS A 163 25.89 -10.76 -49.78
CA LYS A 163 26.45 -12.07 -49.36
C LYS A 163 27.71 -11.96 -48.51
N LYS A 164 28.34 -10.78 -48.45
CA LYS A 164 29.60 -10.56 -47.72
C LYS A 164 29.53 -9.51 -46.61
N ASN A 165 28.55 -8.60 -46.67
CA ASN A 165 28.40 -7.54 -45.66
C ASN A 165 27.12 -7.76 -44.83
N PRO A 166 27.20 -7.63 -43.49
CA PRO A 166 26.02 -7.65 -42.64
C PRO A 166 25.12 -6.44 -42.91
N PRO A 167 23.79 -6.57 -42.72
CA PRO A 167 22.87 -5.45 -42.87
C PRO A 167 23.15 -4.35 -41.85
N VAL A 168 22.85 -3.10 -42.23
CA VAL A 168 22.95 -1.94 -41.34
C VAL A 168 21.81 -2.01 -40.33
N ILE A 169 22.14 -2.10 -39.04
CA ILE A 169 21.17 -2.09 -37.94
C ILE A 169 21.03 -0.65 -37.44
N ILE A 170 19.88 -0.03 -37.72
CA ILE A 170 19.55 1.27 -37.17
C ILE A 170 19.01 1.05 -35.75
N LYS A 171 19.65 1.69 -34.77
CA LYS A 171 19.19 1.68 -33.38
C LYS A 171 18.44 2.98 -33.09
N ALA A 172 17.20 2.85 -32.66
CA ALA A 172 16.52 3.95 -31.98
C ALA A 172 17.06 4.04 -30.55
N SER A 173 17.32 5.26 -30.09
CA SER A 173 17.51 5.53 -28.68
C SER A 173 16.26 6.22 -28.15
N PHE A 174 15.87 5.86 -26.94
CA PHE A 174 15.08 6.74 -26.10
C PHE A 174 16.07 7.40 -25.15
N THR A 175 15.89 8.69 -24.91
CA THR A 175 16.48 9.31 -23.72
C THR A 175 15.45 9.04 -22.65
N THR A 176 15.74 8.27 -21.59
CA THR A 176 15.10 8.62 -20.32
C THR A 176 15.47 10.08 -20.10
N LEU A 177 14.56 10.92 -19.60
CA LEU A 177 15.05 12.18 -19.03
C LEU A 177 16.15 11.76 -18.07
N GLU A 178 17.40 12.14 -18.39
CA GLU A 178 18.40 12.18 -17.35
C GLU A 178 17.74 13.01 -16.26
N LEU A 179 17.72 12.47 -15.04
CA LEU A 179 17.76 13.26 -13.83
C LEU A 179 18.99 14.18 -13.93
N SER A 180 18.90 15.17 -14.81
CA SER A 180 19.91 16.16 -15.12
C SER A 180 19.56 17.34 -14.26
N ARG A 181 19.87 17.17 -12.95
CA ARG A 181 19.70 18.17 -11.88
C ARG A 181 18.20 18.35 -11.56
N TRP A 182 17.75 18.36 -10.31
CA TRP A 182 18.16 19.22 -9.21
C TRP A 182 17.79 18.59 -7.85
#